data_AF-A0A2N5C880-F1
#
_entry.id   AF-A0A2N5C880-F1
#
_cell.length_a   1.000
_cell.length_b   1.000
_cell.length_c   1.000
_cell.angle_alpha   90.00
_cell.angle_beta   90.00
_cell.angle_gamma   90.00
#
_symmetry.space_group_name_H-M   'P 1'
#
loop_
_entity.id
_entity.type
_entity.pdbx_description
1 polymer ?
#
loop_
_entity_poly.entity_id
_entity_poly.type
_entity_poly.pdbx_seq_one_letter_code
_entity_poly.pdbx_strand_id
1 'polypeptide(L)'
;MDDTPLQFLLAITLTATLTVLSVGIHYEALRLISEFHPKRLSGKLNIGAVIVLIIITHCIEAIVFSAGYWLGTDVLGIGRLTGMREHGAVAYIYFSLETFTTQSIGDIFPVGPLRLLASVQPLVGLILIGWSTSFTFLIMRRDWRGDELDVND
;
A
#
# COMPACT_ATOMS: atom_id res chain seq x y z
N MET A 1 -10.12 -9.36 28.76
CA MET A 1 -11.12 -9.81 27.78
C MET A 1 -10.40 -10.88 27.01
N ASP A 2 -10.81 -12.12 27.17
CA ASP A 2 -10.08 -13.24 26.59
C ASP A 2 -10.42 -13.31 25.10
N ASP A 3 -9.39 -13.27 24.25
CA ASP A 3 -9.57 -13.31 22.80
C ASP A 3 -10.15 -14.66 22.39
N THR A 4 -11.25 -14.64 21.65
CA THR A 4 -11.98 -15.84 21.23
C THR A 4 -11.43 -16.39 19.89
N PRO A 5 -11.53 -17.71 19.64
CA PRO A 5 -11.14 -18.29 18.35
C PRO A 5 -11.83 -17.65 17.14
N LEU A 6 -13.07 -17.18 17.32
CA LEU A 6 -13.81 -16.48 16.28
C LEU A 6 -13.15 -15.16 15.90
N GLN A 7 -12.63 -14.38 16.85
CA GLN A 7 -11.96 -13.11 16.57
C GLN A 7 -10.66 -13.31 15.79
N PHE A 8 -9.93 -14.41 16.04
CA PHE A 8 -8.76 -14.78 15.24
C PHE A 8 -9.16 -15.15 13.81
N LEU A 9 -10.23 -15.92 13.63
CA LEU A 9 -10.73 -16.26 12.29
C LEU A 9 -11.13 -15.00 11.51
N LEU A 10 -11.86 -14.08 12.16
CA LEU A 10 -12.22 -12.79 11.56
C LEU A 10 -10.98 -11.96 11.20
N ALA A 11 -9.96 -11.92 12.06
CA ALA A 11 -8.70 -11.24 11.77
C ALA A 11 -7.97 -11.85 10.57
N ILE A 12 -7.94 -13.18 10.45
CA ILE A 12 -7.35 -13.90 9.31
C ILE A 12 -8.10 -13.55 8.03
N THR A 13 -9.43 -13.67 8.02
CA THR A 13 -10.27 -13.38 6.85
C THR A 13 -10.13 -11.92 6.42
N LEU A 14 -10.15 -10.98 7.37
CA LEU A 14 -9.95 -9.56 7.10
C LEU A 14 -8.58 -9.31 6.46
N THR A 15 -7.52 -9.85 7.07
CA THR A 15 -6.15 -9.68 6.59
C THR A 15 -5.95 -10.27 5.19
N ALA A 16 -6.47 -11.47 4.93
CA ALA A 16 -6.40 -12.10 3.62
C ALA A 16 -7.16 -11.29 2.56
N THR A 17 -8.36 -10.81 2.89
CA THR A 17 -9.20 -10.01 1.98
C THR A 17 -8.51 -8.70 1.61
N LEU A 18 -7.99 -7.96 2.59
CA LEU A 18 -7.28 -6.70 2.35
C LEU A 18 -5.98 -6.92 1.56
N THR A 19 -5.27 -8.01 1.81
CA THR A 19 -4.08 -8.39 1.04
C THR A 19 -4.42 -8.59 -0.43
N VAL A 20 -5.42 -9.43 -0.73
CA VAL A 20 -5.85 -9.70 -2.12
C VAL A 20 -6.36 -8.42 -2.79
N LEU A 21 -7.15 -7.62 -2.08
CA LEU A 21 -7.66 -6.35 -2.58
C LEU A 21 -6.52 -5.38 -2.91
N SER A 22 -5.55 -5.22 -2.02
CA SER A 22 -4.39 -4.34 -2.24
C SER A 22 -3.56 -4.80 -3.42
N VAL A 23 -3.31 -6.10 -3.57
CA VAL A 23 -2.60 -6.65 -4.74
C VAL A 23 -3.37 -6.39 -6.04
N GLY A 24 -4.70 -6.55 -6.02
CA GLY A 24 -5.55 -6.25 -7.18
C GLY A 24 -5.54 -4.77 -7.57
N ILE A 25 -5.67 -3.88 -6.58
CA ILE A 25 -5.56 -2.42 -6.78
C ILE A 25 -4.19 -2.07 -7.37
N HIS A 26 -3.11 -2.63 -6.82
CA HIS A 26 -1.75 -2.41 -7.31
C HIS A 26 -1.61 -2.81 -8.77
N TYR A 27 -2.05 -4.02 -9.09
CA TYR A 27 -1.96 -4.58 -10.44
C TYR A 27 -2.71 -3.72 -11.46
N GLU A 28 -3.97 -3.35 -11.18
CA GLU A 28 -4.76 -2.50 -12.08
C GLU A 28 -4.15 -1.10 -12.20
N ALA A 29 -3.62 -0.53 -11.12
CA ALA A 29 -2.94 0.75 -11.16
C ALA A 29 -1.71 0.71 -12.08
N LEU A 30 -0.83 -0.29 -11.93
CA LEU A 30 0.34 -0.45 -12.81
C LEU A 30 -0.07 -0.72 -14.26
N ARG A 31 -1.12 -1.50 -14.48
CA ARG A 31 -1.68 -1.75 -15.81
C ARG A 31 -2.17 -0.45 -16.45
N LEU A 32 -2.97 0.35 -15.73
CA LEU A 32 -3.46 1.63 -16.21
C LEU A 32 -2.31 2.61 -16.49
N ILE A 33 -1.31 2.69 -15.59
CA ILE A 33 -0.12 3.52 -15.81
C ILE A 33 0.65 3.08 -17.06
N SER A 34 0.76 1.76 -17.30
CA SER A 34 1.40 1.22 -18.49
C SER A 34 0.61 1.49 -19.78
N GLU A 35 -0.72 1.46 -19.73
CA GLU A 35 -1.60 1.75 -20.88
C GLU A 35 -1.67 3.24 -21.19
N PHE A 36 -1.65 4.09 -20.15
CA PHE A 36 -1.65 5.55 -20.30
C PHE A 36 -0.35 6.10 -20.88
N HIS A 37 0.70 5.28 -20.99
CA HIS A 37 1.98 5.67 -21.57
C HIS A 37 1.79 5.99 -23.06
N PRO A 38 1.64 7.27 -23.45
CA PRO A 38 1.37 7.62 -24.82
C PRO A 38 2.64 7.32 -25.59
N LYS A 39 2.52 6.63 -26.72
CA LYS A 39 3.62 6.39 -27.69
C LYS A 39 4.32 7.67 -28.21
N ARG A 40 4.01 8.85 -27.65
CA ARG A 40 4.47 10.19 -28.05
C ARG A 40 5.18 10.99 -26.95
N LEU A 41 5.29 10.47 -25.72
CA LEU A 41 6.07 11.12 -24.65
C LEU A 41 7.47 10.50 -24.58
N SER A 42 8.27 10.69 -25.64
CA SER A 42 9.72 10.52 -25.52
C SER A 42 10.27 11.67 -24.66
N GLY A 43 10.98 11.33 -23.58
CA GLY A 43 11.71 12.30 -22.75
C GLY A 43 11.56 12.20 -21.22
N LYS A 44 12.49 12.87 -20.53
CA LYS A 44 12.75 12.85 -19.07
C LYS A 44 11.59 13.29 -18.17
N LEU A 45 10.60 14.03 -18.69
CA LEU A 45 9.44 14.51 -17.93
C LEU A 45 8.40 13.40 -17.63
N ASN A 46 8.48 12.26 -18.32
CA ASN A 46 7.52 11.15 -18.22
C ASN A 46 7.69 10.32 -16.94
N ILE A 47 8.93 10.02 -16.55
CA ILE A 47 9.24 9.14 -15.41
C ILE A 47 8.83 9.76 -14.07
N GLY A 48 8.98 11.07 -13.91
CA GLY A 48 8.55 11.78 -12.69
C GLY A 48 7.04 11.65 -12.45
N ALA A 49 6.23 11.76 -13.50
CA ALA A 49 4.79 11.57 -13.41
C ALA A 49 4.42 10.13 -13.03
N VAL A 50 5.11 9.13 -13.59
CA VAL A 50 4.95 7.72 -13.22
C VAL A 50 5.23 7.49 -11.74
N ILE A 51 6.33 8.05 -11.21
CA ILE A 51 6.67 7.93 -9.78
C ILE A 51 5.58 8.55 -8.90
N VAL A 52 5.07 9.73 -9.26
CA VAL A 52 3.98 10.38 -8.50
C VAL A 52 2.70 9.52 -8.51
N LEU A 53 2.33 8.93 -9.66
CA LEU A 53 1.17 8.03 -9.75
C LEU A 53 1.35 6.75 -8.92
N ILE A 54 2.56 6.21 -8.86
CA ILE A 54 2.90 5.07 -7.99
C ILE A 54 2.78 5.46 -6.51
N ILE A 55 3.27 6.63 -6.11
CA ILE A 55 3.12 7.11 -4.72
C ILE A 55 1.64 7.25 -4.36
N ILE A 56 0.82 7.83 -5.25
CA ILE A 56 -0.63 7.93 -5.05
C ILE A 56 -1.26 6.54 -4.90
N THR A 57 -0.87 5.58 -5.74
CA THR A 57 -1.31 4.18 -5.65
C THR A 57 -1.03 3.59 -4.26
N HIS A 58 0.18 3.77 -3.75
CA HIS A 58 0.55 3.30 -2.41
C HIS A 58 -0.22 4.01 -1.28
N CYS A 59 -0.51 5.30 -1.41
CA CYS A 59 -1.38 5.99 -0.46
C CYS A 59 -2.79 5.40 -0.45
N ILE A 60 -3.36 5.07 -1.62
CA ILE A 60 -4.68 4.44 -1.73
C ILE A 60 -4.68 3.05 -1.08
N GLU A 61 -3.64 2.25 -1.31
CA GLU A 61 -3.47 0.94 -0.68
C GLU A 61 -3.42 1.04 0.84
N ALA A 62 -2.64 1.99 1.38
CA ALA A 62 -2.61 2.25 2.81
C ALA A 62 -3.99 2.71 3.35
N ILE A 63 -4.75 3.50 2.59
CA ILE A 63 -6.12 3.89 2.98
C ILE A 63 -7.06 2.67 3.03
N VAL A 64 -6.91 1.69 2.14
CA VAL A 64 -7.67 0.43 2.19
C VAL A 64 -7.39 -0.33 3.50
N PHE A 65 -6.11 -0.43 3.90
CA PHE A 65 -5.76 -1.00 5.20
C PHE A 65 -6.27 -0.17 6.39
N SER A 66 -6.30 1.16 6.26
CA SER A 66 -6.88 2.06 7.27
C SER A 66 -8.36 1.76 7.52
N ALA A 67 -9.14 1.56 6.45
CA ALA A 67 -10.52 1.11 6.55
C ALA A 67 -10.62 -0.28 7.21
N GLY A 68 -9.65 -1.15 6.96
CA GLY A 68 -9.49 -2.44 7.66
C GLY A 68 -9.30 -2.30 9.17
N TYR A 69 -8.44 -1.39 9.64
CA TYR A 69 -8.25 -1.15 11.07
C TYR A 69 -9.48 -0.58 11.74
N TRP A 70 -10.16 0.36 11.08
CA TRP A 70 -11.43 0.90 11.57
C TRP A 70 -12.49 -0.20 11.66
N LEU A 71 -12.67 -1.02 10.61
CA LEU A 71 -13.61 -2.13 10.61
C LEU A 71 -13.29 -3.15 11.72
N GLY A 72 -12.00 -3.51 11.88
CA GLY A 72 -11.55 -4.44 12.91
C GLY A 72 -11.78 -3.93 14.34
N THR A 73 -11.64 -2.61 14.54
CA THR A 73 -11.75 -1.99 15.86
C THR A 73 -13.20 -1.68 16.23
N ASP A 74 -13.89 -0.92 15.38
CA ASP A 74 -15.17 -0.29 15.71
C ASP A 74 -16.39 -1.16 15.34
N VAL A 75 -16.24 -2.12 14.42
CA VAL A 75 -17.35 -2.94 13.93
C VAL A 75 -17.23 -4.40 14.37
N LEU A 76 -16.06 -5.02 14.12
CA LEU A 76 -15.85 -6.45 14.37
C LEU A 76 -15.41 -6.75 15.82
N GLY A 77 -14.89 -5.76 16.54
CA GLY A 77 -14.42 -5.93 17.92
C GLY A 77 -13.31 -6.98 18.06
N ILE A 78 -12.44 -7.10 17.05
CA ILE A 78 -11.33 -8.09 17.00
C ILE A 78 -10.01 -7.51 17.53
N GLY A 79 -10.07 -6.36 18.20
CA GLY A 79 -8.91 -5.63 18.72
C GLY A 79 -9.16 -4.13 18.69
N ARG A 80 -8.12 -3.35 18.94
CA ARG A 80 -8.16 -1.88 18.78
C ARG A 80 -6.77 -1.32 18.53
N LEU A 81 -6.70 -0.09 18.04
CA LEU A 81 -5.48 0.72 18.10
C LEU A 81 -5.44 1.50 19.42
N THR A 82 -4.31 1.44 20.11
CA THR A 82 -4.02 2.23 21.32
C THR A 82 -3.08 3.37 20.94
N GLY A 83 -3.19 4.52 21.60
CA GLY A 83 -2.41 5.73 21.27
C GLY A 83 -3.16 6.78 20.45
N MET A 84 -4.41 6.52 20.05
CA MET A 84 -5.20 7.39 19.15
C MET A 84 -5.63 8.76 19.71
N ARG A 85 -5.39 9.06 21.00
CA ARG A 85 -6.03 10.18 21.73
C ARG A 85 -5.79 11.56 21.11
N GLU A 86 -4.68 11.77 20.43
CA GLU A 86 -4.34 13.06 19.82
C GLU A 86 -4.80 13.19 18.36
N HIS A 87 -5.10 12.08 17.68
CA HIS A 87 -5.33 12.05 16.23
C HIS A 87 -6.75 11.66 15.81
N GLY A 88 -7.58 11.16 16.74
CA GLY A 88 -8.97 10.77 16.44
C GLY A 88 -9.06 9.72 15.33
N ALA A 89 -10.04 9.84 14.43
CA ALA A 89 -10.22 8.89 13.31
C ALA A 89 -9.06 8.90 12.30
N VAL A 90 -8.29 9.99 12.22
CA VAL A 90 -7.11 10.10 11.33
C VAL A 90 -5.98 9.19 11.81
N ALA A 91 -5.98 8.78 13.08
CA ALA A 91 -5.03 7.82 13.63
C ALA A 91 -4.95 6.52 12.81
N TYR A 92 -6.07 6.05 12.26
CA TYR A 92 -6.09 4.85 11.41
C TYR A 92 -5.31 5.04 10.11
N ILE A 93 -5.35 6.24 9.53
CA ILE A 93 -4.63 6.55 8.28
C ILE A 93 -3.14 6.67 8.59
N TYR A 94 -2.77 7.39 9.65
CA TYR A 94 -1.37 7.52 10.07
C TYR A 94 -0.74 6.17 10.38
N PHE A 95 -1.37 5.38 11.25
CA PHE A 95 -0.89 4.05 11.60
C PHE A 95 -0.75 3.16 10.36
N SER A 96 -1.73 3.19 9.47
CA SER A 96 -1.71 2.39 8.25
C SER A 96 -0.58 2.80 7.31
N LEU A 97 -0.37 4.10 7.08
CA LEU A 97 0.73 4.59 6.24
C LEU A 97 2.09 4.18 6.81
N GLU A 98 2.33 4.41 8.10
CA GLU A 98 3.58 4.05 8.76
C GLU A 98 3.83 2.54 8.74
N THR A 99 2.78 1.74 8.93
CA THR A 99 2.88 0.29 8.91
C THR A 99 3.14 -0.21 7.49
N PHE A 100 2.46 0.36 6.48
CA PHE A 100 2.64 0.01 5.06
C PHE A 100 4.07 0.29 4.58
N THR A 101 4.65 1.42 4.99
CA THR A 101 6.02 1.81 4.61
C THR A 101 7.10 1.23 5.52
N THR A 102 6.72 0.42 6.53
CA THR A 102 7.60 -0.17 7.54
C THR A 102 8.28 0.82 8.49
N GLN A 103 7.81 2.08 8.54
CA GLN A 103 8.39 3.12 9.38
C GLN A 103 8.10 2.93 10.87
N SER A 104 6.86 2.55 11.23
CA SER A 104 6.37 2.26 12.59
C SER A 104 6.98 3.14 13.71
N ILE A 105 6.48 4.37 13.89
CA ILE A 105 6.98 5.30 14.93
C ILE A 105 6.71 4.78 16.36
N GLY A 106 5.64 3.98 16.53
CA GLY A 106 5.36 3.23 17.76
C GLY A 106 4.56 3.98 18.84
N ASP A 107 4.05 5.17 18.51
CA ASP A 107 3.09 5.95 19.30
C ASP A 107 1.68 5.36 19.24
N ILE A 108 1.29 4.84 18.07
CA ILE A 108 0.06 4.07 17.85
C ILE A 108 0.41 2.60 17.69
N PHE A 109 -0.26 1.72 18.43
CA PHE A 109 -0.01 0.28 18.37
C PHE A 109 -1.28 -0.58 18.49
N PRO A 110 -1.33 -1.72 17.78
CA PRO A 110 -2.48 -2.61 17.78
C PRO A 110 -2.48 -3.55 18.98
N VAL A 111 -3.66 -3.85 19.51
CA VAL A 111 -3.87 -4.84 20.56
C VAL A 111 -4.95 -5.85 20.17
N GLY A 112 -4.88 -7.06 20.73
CA GLY A 112 -5.76 -8.18 20.39
C GLY A 112 -5.46 -8.81 19.02
N PRO A 113 -6.39 -9.60 18.46
CA PRO A 113 -6.24 -10.28 17.17
C PRO A 113 -5.92 -9.35 15.99
N LEU A 114 -6.28 -8.06 16.07
CA LEU A 114 -5.92 -7.03 15.09
C LEU A 114 -4.40 -6.91 14.84
N ARG A 115 -3.57 -7.37 15.78
CA ARG A 115 -2.11 -7.48 15.60
C ARG A 115 -1.71 -8.30 14.37
N LEU A 116 -2.53 -9.28 13.96
CA LEU A 116 -2.26 -10.05 12.75
C LEU A 116 -2.24 -9.17 11.51
N LEU A 117 -3.22 -8.27 11.38
CA LEU A 117 -3.30 -7.33 10.26
C LEU A 117 -2.07 -6.42 10.21
N ALA A 118 -1.69 -5.88 11.37
CA ALA A 118 -0.52 -5.03 11.51
C ALA A 118 0.82 -5.74 11.29
N SER A 119 0.89 -7.05 11.52
CA SER A 119 2.07 -7.85 11.21
C SER A 119 2.19 -8.16 9.71
N VAL A 120 1.07 -8.33 9.00
CA VAL A 120 1.06 -8.71 7.58
C VAL A 120 1.11 -7.50 6.65
N GLN A 121 0.48 -6.38 7.01
CA GLN A 121 0.51 -5.15 6.21
C GLN A 121 1.93 -4.69 5.79
N PRO A 122 2.96 -4.64 6.66
CA PRO A 122 4.29 -4.21 6.24
C PRO A 122 4.91 -5.16 5.21
N LEU A 123 4.62 -6.46 5.29
CA LEU A 123 5.05 -7.44 4.29
C LEU A 123 4.39 -7.16 2.94
N VAL A 124 3.08 -6.86 2.93
CA VAL A 124 2.35 -6.49 1.70
C VAL A 124 2.94 -5.21 1.11
N GLY A 125 3.08 -4.16 1.92
CA GLY A 125 3.64 -2.88 1.47
C GLY A 125 5.04 -3.02 0.88
N LEU A 126 5.93 -3.77 1.54
CA LEU A 126 7.28 -4.02 1.04
C LEU A 126 7.29 -4.70 -0.33
N ILE A 127 6.43 -5.71 -0.54
CA ILE A 127 6.32 -6.42 -1.81
C ILE A 127 5.80 -5.49 -2.92
N LEU A 128 4.76 -4.70 -2.65
CA LEU A 128 4.17 -3.80 -3.65
C LEU A 128 5.12 -2.66 -4.01
N ILE A 129 5.82 -2.07 -3.05
CA ILE A 129 6.86 -1.05 -3.28
C ILE A 129 8.01 -1.64 -4.12
N GLY A 130 8.43 -2.87 -3.81
CA GLY A 130 9.47 -3.57 -4.58
C GLY A 130 9.04 -3.86 -6.03
N TRP A 131 7.78 -4.25 -6.24
CA TRP A 131 7.22 -4.46 -7.57
C TRP A 131 7.19 -3.15 -8.37
N SER A 132 6.71 -2.07 -7.76
CA SER A 132 6.70 -0.73 -8.37
C SER A 132 8.09 -0.22 -8.75
N THR A 133 9.10 -0.51 -7.92
CA THR A 133 10.49 -0.19 -8.23
C THR A 133 10.97 -0.93 -9.47
N SER A 134 10.68 -2.23 -9.56
CA SER A 134 11.03 -3.07 -10.72
C SER A 134 10.30 -2.61 -11.99
N PHE A 135 9.01 -2.26 -11.88
CA PHE A 135 8.22 -1.69 -12.97
C PHE A 135 8.81 -0.37 -13.48
N THR A 136 9.13 0.55 -12.57
CA THR A 136 9.74 1.84 -12.91
C THR A 136 11.10 1.65 -13.58
N PHE A 137 11.93 0.73 -13.07
CA PHE A 137 13.22 0.40 -13.67
C PHE A 137 13.09 -0.11 -15.12
N LEU A 138 12.10 -0.96 -15.39
CA LEU A 138 11.83 -1.46 -16.75
C LEU A 138 11.40 -0.34 -17.70
N ILE A 139 10.57 0.60 -17.22
CA ILE A 139 10.17 1.79 -18.00
C ILE A 139 11.40 2.66 -18.31
N MET A 140 12.21 3.01 -17.30
CA MET A 140 13.43 3.80 -17.48
C MET A 140 14.38 3.16 -18.49
N ARG A 141 14.60 1.84 -18.39
CA ARG A 141 15.45 1.07 -19.32
C ARG A 141 14.94 1.11 -20.75
N ARG A 142 13.63 1.06 -20.96
CA ARG A 142 13.03 1.12 -22.29
C ARG A 142 13.15 2.52 -22.87
N ASP A 143 12.83 3.54 -22.09
CA ASP A 143 12.77 4.92 -22.55
C ASP A 143 14.19 5.46 -22.86
N TRP A 144 15.19 5.21 -22.02
CA TRP A 144 16.58 5.64 -22.29
C TRP A 144 17.25 4.91 -23.47
N ARG A 145 16.88 3.65 -23.74
CA ARG A 145 17.35 2.95 -24.95
C ARG A 145 16.74 3.52 -26.23
N GLY A 146 15.52 4.06 -26.16
CA GLY A 146 14.91 4.76 -27.28
C GLY A 146 15.63 6.06 -27.60
N ASP A 147 15.99 6.83 -26.57
CA ASP A 147 16.74 8.09 -26.71
C ASP A 147 18.13 7.87 -27.36
N GLU A 148 18.84 6.77 -27.06
CA GLU A 148 20.15 6.46 -27.67
C GLU A 148 20.08 6.17 -29.18
N LEU A 149 18.97 5.63 -29.67
CA LEU A 149 18.80 5.33 -31.10
C LEU A 149 18.45 6.59 -31.90
N ASP A 150 17.68 7.51 -31.32
CA ASP A 150 17.28 8.78 -31.96
C ASP A 150 18.44 9.81 -32.01
N VAL A 151 19.49 9.63 -31.20
CA VAL A 151 20.69 10.48 -31.19
C VAL A 151 21.74 10.05 -32.24
N ASN A 152 21.65 8.83 -32.77
CA ASN A 152 22.62 8.27 -33.71
C ASN A 152 22.16 8.23 -35.18
N ASP A 153 20.93 8.70 -35.47
CA ASP A 153 20.39 8.98 -36.81
C ASP A 153 20.36 10.50 -37.09
#